data_AF-A0A151EVV7-F1
#
_entry.id   AF-A0A151EVV7-F1
#
_cell.length_a   1.000
_cell.length_b   1.000
_cell.length_c   1.000
_cell.angle_alpha   90.00
_cell.angle_beta   90.00
_cell.angle_gamma   90.00
#
_symmetry.space_group_name_H-M   'P 1'
#
loop_
_entity.id
_entity.type
_entity.pdbx_description
1 polymer ?
#
loop_
_entity_poly.entity_id
_entity_poly.type
_entity_poly.pdbx_seq_one_letter_code
_entity_poly.pdbx_strand_id
1 'polypeptide(L)'
;MFGKVILMEFRSGWKGFSIFAFLILLLSVGMPQFYPPYRDSLITELEGAQNVSINVPEDGDITLSWEPVERASYIVLEDTRSSMVTAEPIYMGNETVITFPKDFEDRFYAVMAVLDDDQVLIGIATTGKAKDPLEDYMNSPIYAGFTGGRKLSMLEAKGFLTMEFFGFWWILAGLFIAYMSVSAITGDFEGKRMDLIFSTPISRGRYVLEKFTTMSVVSLVVILVAAVGLIGGIASIELSSEFDSNTVFTALIGGLPLFMVIAAFGILTAVIFQKTKAGIGVTFAFVIGGFFLYTFGSYSESLEWMKSLSIMNYWDYCSVIFDGVFKMGDFIGLFIASFVLIGLAILIFKKKDIPT
;
A
#
# COMPACT_ATOMS: atom_id res chain seq x y z
N MET A 1 14.56 -5.69 36.77
CA MET A 1 14.17 -4.27 36.66
C MET A 1 13.85 -3.86 35.21
N PHE A 2 14.40 -4.55 34.18
CA PHE A 2 14.20 -4.28 32.74
C PHE A 2 12.73 -4.27 32.24
N GLY A 3 11.80 -4.98 32.89
CA GLY A 3 10.40 -5.04 32.45
C GLY A 3 9.47 -3.94 32.97
N LYS A 4 9.84 -3.20 34.04
CA LYS A 4 8.94 -2.21 34.64
C LYS A 4 8.78 -0.96 33.77
N VAL A 5 9.85 -0.54 33.09
CA VAL A 5 9.83 0.66 32.23
C VAL A 5 9.01 0.40 30.96
N ILE A 6 9.17 -0.77 30.33
CA ILE A 6 8.34 -1.22 29.21
C ILE A 6 6.85 -1.16 29.60
N LEU A 7 6.50 -1.70 30.77
CA LEU A 7 5.12 -1.71 31.25
C LEU A 7 4.57 -0.30 31.53
N MET A 8 5.41 0.63 32.02
CA MET A 8 5.01 2.00 32.33
C MET A 8 4.77 2.84 31.08
N GLU A 9 5.67 2.75 30.09
CA GLU A 9 5.51 3.40 28.78
C GLU A 9 4.29 2.88 28.04
N PHE A 10 4.11 1.56 28.07
CA PHE A 10 2.96 0.93 27.46
C PHE A 10 1.64 1.40 28.09
N ARG A 11 1.58 1.55 29.42
CA ARG A 11 0.38 2.07 30.11
C ARG A 11 0.08 3.53 29.78
N SER A 12 1.08 4.38 29.58
CA SER A 12 0.85 5.81 29.30
C SER A 12 0.29 6.03 27.88
N GLY A 13 0.76 5.23 26.91
CA GLY A 13 0.34 5.28 25.49
C GLY A 13 -0.71 4.25 25.09
N TRP A 14 -1.18 3.39 26.00
CA TRP A 14 -1.98 2.20 25.68
C TRP A 14 -3.22 2.50 24.84
N LYS A 15 -3.96 3.56 25.15
CA LYS A 15 -5.21 3.90 24.43
C LYS A 15 -4.94 4.20 22.95
N GLY A 16 -3.94 5.04 22.67
CA GLY A 16 -3.56 5.40 21.30
C GLY A 16 -3.02 4.18 20.55
N PHE A 17 -2.20 3.38 21.22
CA PHE A 17 -1.68 2.13 20.67
C PHE A 17 -2.79 1.11 20.35
N SER A 18 -3.75 0.89 21.26
CA SER A 18 -4.86 -0.04 21.04
C SER A 18 -5.77 0.42 19.90
N ILE A 19 -6.05 1.72 19.78
CA ILE A 19 -6.81 2.27 18.66
C ILE A 19 -6.06 2.02 17.35
N PHE A 20 -4.76 2.33 17.30
CA PHE A 20 -3.95 2.11 16.10
C PHE A 20 -3.86 0.62 15.73
N ALA A 21 -3.62 -0.26 16.70
CA ALA A 21 -3.60 -1.70 16.48
C ALA A 21 -4.95 -2.21 15.95
N PHE A 22 -6.07 -1.71 16.49
CA PHE A 22 -7.39 -2.05 15.98
C PHE A 22 -7.60 -1.56 14.53
N LEU A 23 -7.16 -0.35 14.19
CA LEU A 23 -7.24 0.17 12.82
C LEU A 23 -6.38 -0.65 11.84
N ILE A 24 -5.15 -1.00 12.24
CA ILE A 24 -4.29 -1.88 11.44
C ILE A 24 -4.91 -3.26 11.28
N LEU A 25 -5.52 -3.82 12.33
CA LEU A 25 -6.22 -5.09 12.24
C LEU A 25 -7.38 -5.00 11.24
N LEU A 26 -8.23 -3.97 11.35
CA LEU A 26 -9.38 -3.77 10.47
C LEU A 26 -8.92 -3.62 9.01
N LEU A 27 -7.88 -2.81 8.78
CA LEU A 27 -7.29 -2.66 7.46
C LEU A 27 -6.75 -4.00 6.94
N SER A 28 -5.99 -4.73 7.75
CA SER A 28 -5.37 -5.99 7.33
C SER A 28 -6.39 -7.10 7.04
N VAL A 29 -7.46 -7.20 7.84
CA VAL A 29 -8.56 -8.15 7.61
C VAL A 29 -9.42 -7.72 6.41
N GLY A 30 -9.68 -6.42 6.28
CA GLY A 30 -10.56 -5.86 5.26
C GLY A 30 -9.96 -5.88 3.86
N MET A 31 -8.64 -5.64 3.71
CA MET A 31 -8.00 -5.51 2.41
C MET A 31 -8.22 -6.73 1.49
N PRO A 32 -8.04 -7.99 1.94
CA PRO A 32 -8.39 -9.15 1.14
C PRO A 32 -9.85 -9.19 0.66
N GLN A 33 -10.81 -8.67 1.44
CA GLN A 33 -12.23 -8.72 1.07
C GLN A 33 -12.56 -7.90 -0.18
N PHE A 34 -11.71 -6.92 -0.53
CA PHE A 34 -11.87 -6.12 -1.75
C PHE A 34 -11.42 -6.87 -3.00
N TYR A 35 -10.64 -7.95 -2.87
CA TYR A 35 -10.10 -8.66 -4.02
C TYR A 35 -11.16 -9.35 -4.89
N PRO A 36 -12.10 -10.18 -4.36
CA PRO A 36 -13.12 -10.80 -5.20
C PRO A 36 -13.94 -9.79 -6.03
N PRO A 37 -14.55 -8.73 -5.45
CA PRO A 37 -15.30 -7.77 -6.25
C PRO A 37 -14.40 -6.98 -7.21
N TYR A 38 -13.15 -6.70 -6.84
CA TYR A 38 -12.19 -6.05 -7.73
C TYR A 38 -11.87 -6.93 -8.94
N ARG A 39 -11.49 -8.20 -8.71
CA ARG A 39 -11.21 -9.17 -9.77
C ARG A 39 -12.41 -9.36 -10.67
N ASP A 40 -13.58 -9.59 -10.07
CA ASP A 40 -14.84 -9.84 -10.79
C ASP A 40 -15.21 -8.62 -11.65
N SER A 41 -14.95 -7.38 -11.21
CA SER A 41 -15.15 -6.17 -12.02
C SER A 41 -14.27 -6.09 -13.29
N LEU A 42 -13.15 -6.82 -13.32
CA LEU A 42 -12.21 -6.82 -14.43
C LEU A 42 -12.37 -8.03 -15.36
N ILE A 43 -12.91 -9.15 -14.86
CA ILE A 43 -13.11 -10.39 -15.65
C ILE A 43 -14.54 -10.60 -16.13
N THR A 44 -15.54 -10.00 -15.46
CA THR A 44 -16.93 -10.15 -15.90
C THR A 44 -17.10 -9.32 -17.16
N GLU A 45 -17.65 -9.94 -18.20
CA GLU A 45 -18.04 -9.20 -19.40
C GLU A 45 -18.91 -8.00 -18.96
N LEU A 46 -18.71 -6.85 -19.61
CA LEU A 46 -19.39 -5.61 -19.31
C LEU A 46 -20.90 -5.87 -19.13
N GLU A 47 -21.57 -5.17 -18.21
CA GLU A 47 -22.98 -5.42 -17.90
C GLU A 47 -23.83 -5.51 -19.19
N GLY A 48 -24.50 -6.65 -19.41
CA GLY A 48 -25.29 -6.91 -20.62
C GLY A 48 -24.51 -7.35 -21.88
N ALA A 49 -23.20 -7.60 -21.79
CA ALA A 49 -22.37 -8.03 -22.92
C ALA A 49 -22.85 -9.33 -23.60
N GLN A 50 -23.49 -10.24 -22.86
CA GLN A 50 -24.12 -11.42 -23.49
C GLN A 50 -25.25 -11.05 -24.45
N ASN A 51 -25.87 -9.89 -24.23
CA ASN A 51 -26.94 -9.37 -25.06
C ASN A 51 -26.42 -8.58 -26.26
N VAL A 52 -25.10 -8.35 -26.38
CA VAL A 52 -24.47 -7.58 -27.46
C VAL A 52 -23.28 -8.35 -28.03
N SER A 53 -23.41 -8.85 -29.26
CA SER A 53 -22.35 -9.57 -29.97
C SER A 53 -21.67 -8.65 -30.99
N ILE A 54 -20.34 -8.60 -30.93
CA ILE A 54 -19.49 -7.91 -31.90
C ILE A 54 -18.65 -8.92 -32.69
N ASN A 55 -18.68 -8.80 -34.01
CA ASN A 55 -17.84 -9.57 -34.93
C ASN A 55 -16.81 -8.62 -35.58
N VAL A 56 -15.53 -8.89 -35.35
CA VAL A 56 -14.41 -8.11 -35.88
C VAL A 56 -13.62 -8.99 -36.85
N PRO A 57 -13.94 -8.98 -38.15
CA PRO A 57 -13.21 -9.77 -39.13
C PRO A 57 -11.77 -9.27 -39.32
N GLU A 58 -10.87 -10.13 -39.81
CA GLU A 58 -9.49 -9.74 -40.14
C GLU A 58 -9.47 -8.63 -41.20
N ASP A 59 -10.24 -8.83 -42.27
CA ASP A 59 -10.53 -7.86 -43.34
C ASP A 59 -12.05 -7.68 -43.49
N GLY A 60 -12.55 -6.46 -43.42
CA GLY A 60 -13.97 -6.13 -43.60
C GLY A 60 -14.54 -5.18 -42.55
N ASP A 61 -15.85 -4.94 -42.62
CA ASP A 61 -16.57 -4.08 -41.70
C ASP A 61 -16.87 -4.80 -40.37
N ILE A 62 -16.91 -4.04 -39.28
CA ILE A 62 -17.31 -4.53 -37.96
C ILE A 62 -18.82 -4.68 -37.94
N THR A 63 -19.31 -5.83 -37.46
CA THR A 63 -20.75 -6.05 -37.25
C THR A 63 -21.06 -6.07 -35.77
N LEU A 64 -21.94 -5.18 -35.32
CA LEU A 64 -22.45 -5.14 -33.96
C LEU A 64 -23.92 -5.58 -33.98
N SER A 65 -24.30 -6.49 -33.08
CA SER A 65 -25.66 -7.04 -32.98
C SER A 65 -26.09 -7.19 -31.54
N TRP A 66 -27.39 -7.08 -31.26
CA TRP A 66 -27.91 -7.19 -29.89
C TRP A 66 -29.29 -7.83 -29.80
N GLU A 67 -29.65 -8.27 -28.59
CA GLU A 67 -30.97 -8.85 -28.32
C GLU A 67 -32.08 -7.79 -28.43
N PRO A 68 -33.17 -8.10 -29.16
CA PRO A 68 -34.28 -7.17 -29.34
C PRO A 68 -35.09 -6.97 -28.06
N VAL A 69 -35.41 -5.72 -27.75
CA VAL A 69 -36.36 -5.31 -26.70
C VAL A 69 -37.66 -4.86 -27.36
N GLU A 70 -38.80 -5.38 -26.89
CA GLU A 70 -40.11 -5.00 -27.44
C GLU A 70 -40.38 -3.51 -27.27
N ARG A 71 -40.80 -2.85 -28.36
CA ARG A 71 -41.18 -1.42 -28.41
C ARG A 71 -40.04 -0.44 -28.10
N ALA A 72 -38.79 -0.87 -28.15
CA ALA A 72 -37.63 0.00 -27.99
C ALA A 72 -37.15 0.57 -29.34
N SER A 73 -36.59 1.78 -29.29
CA SER A 73 -35.62 2.26 -30.28
C SER A 73 -34.22 2.20 -29.68
N TYR A 74 -33.17 2.19 -30.50
CA TYR A 74 -31.81 1.96 -30.04
C TYR A 74 -30.89 3.15 -30.34
N ILE A 75 -29.97 3.41 -29.41
CA ILE A 75 -28.84 4.32 -29.58
C ILE A 75 -27.57 3.50 -29.38
N VAL A 76 -26.66 3.57 -30.34
CA VAL A 76 -25.30 3.01 -30.17
C VAL A 76 -24.34 4.17 -30.00
N LEU A 77 -23.60 4.12 -28.89
CA LEU A 77 -22.57 5.08 -28.53
C LEU A 77 -21.19 4.44 -28.72
N GLU A 78 -20.21 5.19 -29.20
CA GLU A 78 -18.81 4.77 -29.25
C GLU A 78 -17.90 5.66 -28.40
N ASP A 79 -16.87 5.08 -27.79
CA ASP A 79 -15.77 5.80 -27.16
C ASP A 79 -14.45 5.04 -27.37
N THR A 80 -13.34 5.76 -27.31
CA THR A 80 -11.98 5.20 -27.24
C THR A 80 -11.63 4.72 -25.82
N ARG A 81 -12.41 5.10 -24.81
CA ARG A 81 -12.20 4.76 -23.39
C ARG A 81 -13.30 3.85 -22.87
N SER A 82 -12.92 2.88 -22.03
CA SER A 82 -13.86 1.97 -21.37
C SER A 82 -14.87 2.67 -20.46
N SER A 83 -14.58 3.90 -20.01
CA SER A 83 -15.46 4.66 -19.13
C SER A 83 -16.65 5.32 -19.83
N MET A 84 -16.67 5.37 -21.18
CA MET A 84 -17.75 5.94 -21.99
C MET A 84 -18.18 7.38 -21.62
N VAL A 85 -17.29 8.13 -20.96
CA VAL A 85 -17.57 9.50 -20.47
C VAL A 85 -17.64 10.51 -21.63
N THR A 86 -16.92 10.23 -22.72
CA THR A 86 -16.82 11.07 -23.91
C THR A 86 -17.50 10.41 -25.10
N ALA A 87 -18.47 9.54 -24.84
CA ALA A 87 -19.07 8.71 -25.87
C ALA A 87 -19.88 9.54 -26.88
N GLU A 88 -19.73 9.23 -28.16
CA GLU A 88 -20.43 9.86 -29.27
C GLU A 88 -21.45 8.90 -29.89
N PRO A 89 -22.66 9.37 -30.25
CA PRO A 89 -23.65 8.52 -30.89
C PRO A 89 -23.28 8.24 -32.34
N ILE A 90 -23.18 6.96 -32.70
CA ILE A 90 -22.90 6.51 -34.06
C ILE A 90 -24.12 5.96 -34.79
N TYR A 91 -25.16 5.57 -34.05
CA TYR A 91 -26.40 5.05 -34.62
C TYR A 91 -27.59 5.39 -33.73
N MET A 92 -28.71 5.71 -34.37
CA MET A 92 -30.02 5.86 -33.75
C MET A 92 -31.08 5.27 -34.68
N GLY A 93 -31.82 4.27 -34.22
CA GLY A 93 -32.82 3.61 -35.06
C GLY A 93 -33.42 2.36 -34.42
N ASN A 94 -34.15 1.58 -35.22
CA ASN A 94 -34.90 0.42 -34.71
C ASN A 94 -34.28 -0.93 -35.13
N GLU A 95 -33.25 -0.92 -35.95
CA GLU A 95 -32.49 -2.12 -36.30
C GLU A 95 -31.69 -2.63 -35.11
N THR A 96 -31.48 -3.94 -35.04
CA THR A 96 -30.73 -4.62 -33.96
C THR A 96 -29.35 -5.09 -34.41
N VAL A 97 -28.95 -4.74 -35.63
CA VAL A 97 -27.67 -5.08 -36.23
C VAL A 97 -27.19 -3.87 -37.02
N ILE A 98 -25.96 -3.43 -36.78
CA ILE A 98 -25.32 -2.37 -37.56
C ILE A 98 -23.96 -2.83 -38.06
N THR A 99 -23.53 -2.27 -39.18
CA THR A 99 -22.23 -2.54 -39.79
C THR A 99 -21.54 -1.22 -40.09
N PHE A 100 -20.28 -1.11 -39.69
CA PHE A 100 -19.48 0.10 -39.87
C PHE A 100 -18.02 -0.26 -40.19
N PRO A 101 -17.31 0.62 -40.93
CA PRO A 101 -15.94 0.32 -41.34
C PRO A 101 -15.02 0.14 -40.14
N LYS A 102 -14.13 -0.85 -40.24
CA LYS A 102 -13.14 -1.14 -39.21
C LYS A 102 -12.13 -0.01 -39.10
N ASP A 103 -12.02 0.55 -37.90
CA ASP A 103 -10.94 1.48 -37.52
C ASP A 103 -9.76 0.71 -36.90
N PHE A 104 -8.55 1.26 -36.98
CA PHE A 104 -7.32 0.60 -36.49
C PHE A 104 -7.10 0.73 -34.98
N GLU A 105 -7.99 1.44 -34.26
CA GLU A 105 -7.93 1.62 -32.81
C GLU A 105 -8.97 0.76 -32.07
N ASP A 106 -8.60 0.31 -30.85
CA ASP A 106 -9.51 -0.40 -29.95
C ASP A 106 -10.62 0.57 -29.50
N ARG A 107 -11.89 0.24 -29.75
CA ARG A 107 -13.06 1.07 -29.40
C ARG A 107 -14.05 0.30 -28.54
N PHE A 108 -14.84 1.04 -27.77
CA PHE A 108 -15.92 0.55 -26.94
C PHE A 108 -17.26 1.02 -27.50
N TYR A 109 -18.25 0.13 -27.54
CA TYR A 109 -19.58 0.37 -28.09
C TYR A 109 -20.63 0.05 -27.03
N ALA A 110 -21.47 1.01 -26.65
CA ALA A 110 -22.59 0.80 -25.74
C ALA A 110 -23.89 0.85 -26.52
N VAL A 111 -24.73 -0.17 -26.35
CA VAL A 111 -26.06 -0.25 -26.95
C VAL A 111 -27.09 0.10 -25.89
N MET A 112 -27.87 1.15 -26.13
CA MET A 112 -28.94 1.63 -25.26
C MET A 112 -30.30 1.39 -25.93
N ALA A 113 -31.26 0.84 -25.20
CA ALA A 113 -32.67 0.86 -25.56
C ALA A 113 -33.31 2.15 -25.02
N VAL A 114 -34.15 2.79 -25.82
CA VAL A 114 -34.99 3.93 -25.44
C VAL A 114 -36.44 3.44 -25.40
N LEU A 115 -37.01 3.41 -24.19
CA LEU A 115 -38.40 3.04 -23.92
C LEU A 115 -39.10 4.21 -23.23
N ASP A 116 -40.14 4.77 -23.84
CA ASP A 116 -40.99 5.80 -23.21
C ASP A 116 -40.18 6.94 -22.51
N ASP A 117 -39.14 7.43 -23.19
CA ASP A 117 -38.13 8.43 -22.74
C ASP A 117 -37.08 7.95 -21.71
N ASP A 118 -37.17 6.72 -21.21
CA ASP A 118 -36.12 6.09 -20.39
C ASP A 118 -35.07 5.40 -21.26
N GLN A 119 -33.79 5.58 -20.91
CA GLN A 119 -32.67 4.89 -21.55
C GLN A 119 -32.17 3.74 -20.68
N VAL A 120 -32.15 2.53 -21.24
CA VAL A 120 -31.71 1.31 -20.57
C VAL A 120 -30.50 0.75 -21.31
N LEU A 121 -29.41 0.49 -20.60
CA LEU A 121 -28.24 -0.16 -21.18
C LEU A 121 -28.56 -1.63 -21.50
N ILE A 122 -28.40 -2.03 -22.76
CA ILE A 122 -28.57 -3.41 -23.21
C ILE A 122 -27.28 -4.19 -23.02
N GLY A 123 -26.15 -3.56 -23.36
CA GLY A 123 -24.82 -4.13 -23.19
C GLY A 123 -23.72 -3.28 -23.80
N ILE A 124 -22.48 -3.66 -23.52
CA ILE A 124 -21.28 -3.01 -24.07
C ILE A 124 -20.41 -4.07 -24.75
N ALA A 125 -19.84 -3.72 -25.91
CA ALA A 125 -18.91 -4.54 -26.65
C ALA A 125 -17.63 -3.77 -26.99
N THR A 126 -16.53 -4.47 -27.29
CA THR A 126 -15.26 -3.85 -27.67
C THR A 126 -14.62 -4.54 -28.87
N THR A 127 -13.94 -3.78 -29.72
CA THR A 127 -13.20 -4.32 -30.88
C THR A 127 -11.82 -4.85 -30.53
N GLY A 128 -11.27 -4.44 -29.39
CA GLY A 128 -9.98 -4.90 -28.88
C GLY A 128 -10.13 -6.12 -27.97
N LYS A 129 -9.00 -6.77 -27.64
CA LYS A 129 -8.93 -7.38 -26.31
C LYS A 129 -9.12 -6.23 -25.33
N ALA A 130 -9.94 -6.39 -24.29
CA ALA A 130 -10.01 -5.42 -23.21
C ALA A 130 -8.59 -5.23 -22.64
N LYS A 131 -7.82 -4.31 -23.22
CA LYS A 131 -6.56 -3.84 -22.69
C LYS A 131 -6.98 -2.93 -21.59
N ASP A 132 -6.86 -3.42 -20.37
CA ASP A 132 -7.25 -2.68 -19.19
C ASP A 132 -6.46 -1.36 -19.17
N PRO A 133 -7.11 -0.19 -19.36
CA PRO A 133 -6.40 1.10 -19.30
C PRO A 133 -5.74 1.31 -17.94
N LEU A 134 -6.23 0.61 -16.90
CA LEU A 134 -5.61 0.55 -15.59
C LEU A 134 -4.28 -0.22 -15.64
N GLU A 135 -4.16 -1.30 -16.42
CA GLU A 135 -2.92 -2.09 -16.53
C GLU A 135 -1.78 -1.24 -17.13
N ASP A 136 -2.05 -0.44 -18.16
CA ASP A 136 -1.05 0.51 -18.70
C ASP A 136 -0.70 1.63 -17.70
N TYR A 137 -1.69 2.13 -16.95
CA TYR A 137 -1.46 3.11 -15.88
C TYR A 137 -0.68 2.52 -14.69
N MET A 138 -0.92 1.26 -14.35
CA MET A 138 -0.22 0.52 -13.28
C MET A 138 1.17 0.07 -13.71
N ASN A 139 1.40 -0.11 -15.02
CA ASN A 139 2.73 -0.24 -15.59
C ASN A 139 3.48 1.10 -15.66
N SER A 140 2.86 2.21 -15.23
CA SER A 140 3.55 3.50 -15.16
C SER A 140 4.61 3.51 -14.05
N PRO A 141 5.68 4.31 -14.21
CA PRO A 141 6.76 4.38 -13.23
C PRO A 141 6.35 4.86 -11.83
N ILE A 142 5.18 5.50 -11.68
CA ILE A 142 4.66 5.90 -10.35
C ILE A 142 4.29 4.67 -9.52
N TYR A 143 3.69 3.66 -10.14
CA TYR A 143 3.28 2.42 -9.47
C TYR A 143 4.46 1.50 -9.16
N ALA A 144 5.56 1.62 -9.92
CA ALA A 144 6.80 0.89 -9.64
C ALA A 144 7.33 1.12 -8.21
N GLY A 145 7.10 2.29 -7.63
CA GLY A 145 7.46 2.59 -6.24
C GLY A 145 6.73 1.74 -5.20
N PHE A 146 5.53 1.26 -5.52
CA PHE A 146 4.70 0.41 -4.66
C PHE A 146 4.87 -1.09 -4.94
N THR A 147 5.31 -1.46 -6.14
CA THR A 147 5.52 -2.87 -6.55
C THR A 147 6.96 -3.35 -6.41
N GLY A 148 7.87 -2.45 -6.05
CA GLY A 148 9.30 -2.72 -6.02
C GLY A 148 9.95 -2.82 -7.41
N GLY A 149 9.36 -2.16 -8.40
CA GLY A 149 9.82 -2.19 -9.80
C GLY A 149 9.42 -3.45 -10.56
N ARG A 150 8.57 -4.30 -9.99
CA ARG A 150 8.06 -5.51 -10.66
C ARG A 150 6.75 -5.19 -11.38
N LYS A 151 6.53 -5.86 -12.51
CA LYS A 151 5.22 -5.93 -13.16
C LYS A 151 4.38 -6.96 -12.43
N LEU A 152 3.33 -6.52 -11.76
CA LEU A 152 2.44 -7.37 -10.97
C LEU A 152 1.04 -7.28 -11.58
N SER A 153 0.32 -8.39 -11.63
CA SER A 153 -1.08 -8.42 -12.08
C SER A 153 -2.02 -8.29 -10.89
N MET A 154 -2.91 -7.29 -10.88
CA MET A 154 -3.94 -7.18 -9.85
C MET A 154 -5.08 -8.21 -10.01
N LEU A 155 -5.14 -8.90 -11.15
CA LEU A 155 -6.05 -10.05 -11.33
C LEU A 155 -5.62 -11.27 -10.51
N GLU A 156 -4.36 -11.30 -10.06
CA GLU A 156 -3.85 -12.29 -9.12
C GLU A 156 -3.87 -11.74 -7.70
N ALA A 157 -4.30 -12.54 -6.74
CA ALA A 157 -4.42 -12.12 -5.34
C ALA A 157 -3.09 -11.64 -4.75
N LYS A 158 -1.98 -12.31 -5.10
CA LYS A 158 -0.64 -11.91 -4.67
C LYS A 158 -0.28 -10.52 -5.20
N GLY A 159 -0.60 -10.23 -6.46
CA GLY A 159 -0.34 -8.92 -7.06
C GLY A 159 -1.20 -7.83 -6.43
N PHE A 160 -2.51 -8.07 -6.31
CA PHE A 160 -3.44 -7.15 -5.64
C PHE A 160 -2.98 -6.80 -4.23
N LEU A 161 -2.74 -7.79 -3.37
CA LEU A 161 -2.32 -7.56 -1.98
C LEU A 161 -0.93 -6.94 -1.86
N THR A 162 -0.04 -7.23 -2.81
CA THR A 162 1.27 -6.58 -2.85
C THR A 162 1.14 -5.08 -3.11
N MET A 163 0.29 -4.68 -4.04
CA MET A 163 0.10 -3.27 -4.37
C MET A 163 -0.70 -2.54 -3.29
N GLU A 164 -1.86 -3.08 -2.94
CA GLU A 164 -2.85 -2.41 -2.10
C GLU A 164 -2.45 -2.42 -0.62
N PHE A 165 -2.07 -3.59 -0.11
CA PHE A 165 -1.67 -3.72 1.28
C PHE A 165 -0.18 -3.35 1.45
N PHE A 166 0.74 -4.15 0.89
CA PHE A 166 2.20 -3.98 1.10
C PHE A 166 2.74 -2.64 0.63
N GLY A 167 2.13 -2.01 -0.38
CA GLY A 167 2.53 -0.69 -0.85
C GLY A 167 2.33 0.44 0.18
N PHE A 168 1.28 0.37 1.03
CA PHE A 168 0.87 1.49 1.88
C PHE A 168 0.92 1.23 3.39
N TRP A 169 0.67 0.01 3.86
CA TRP A 169 0.51 -0.24 5.30
C TRP A 169 1.76 0.16 6.10
N TRP A 170 2.95 -0.04 5.53
CA TRP A 170 4.21 0.24 6.18
C TRP A 170 4.44 1.74 6.38
N ILE A 171 3.87 2.60 5.52
CA ILE A 171 3.94 4.06 5.67
C ILE A 171 3.11 4.44 6.89
N LEU A 172 1.89 3.93 7.00
CA LEU A 172 1.00 4.20 8.14
C LEU A 172 1.63 3.72 9.46
N ALA A 173 2.13 2.48 9.48
CA ALA A 173 2.85 1.91 10.62
C ALA A 173 4.14 2.68 10.92
N GLY A 174 4.93 3.01 9.90
CA GLY A 174 6.18 3.75 10.02
C GLY A 174 5.98 5.15 10.59
N LEU A 175 4.96 5.89 10.14
CA LEU A 175 4.61 7.20 10.69
C LEU A 175 4.12 7.11 12.13
N PHE A 176 3.35 6.07 12.49
CA PHE A 176 2.96 5.83 13.87
C PHE A 176 4.16 5.54 14.77
N ILE A 177 5.09 4.67 14.34
CA ILE A 177 6.32 4.37 15.07
C ILE A 177 7.23 5.60 15.17
N ALA A 178 7.34 6.40 14.10
CA ALA A 178 8.06 7.66 14.10
C ALA A 178 7.49 8.64 15.15
N TYR A 179 6.17 8.79 15.19
CA TYR A 179 5.50 9.62 16.18
C TYR A 179 5.74 9.13 17.62
N MET A 180 5.53 7.84 17.86
CA MET A 180 5.68 7.22 19.17
C MET A 180 7.11 7.30 19.68
N SER A 181 8.10 6.99 18.84
CA SER A 181 9.52 7.00 19.20
C SER A 181 10.03 8.39 19.55
N VAL A 182 9.59 9.43 18.82
CA VAL A 182 9.92 10.82 19.17
C VAL A 182 9.26 11.21 20.49
N SER A 183 7.94 11.01 20.57
CA SER A 183 7.12 11.43 21.71
C SER A 183 7.52 10.75 23.01
N ALA A 184 8.00 9.51 22.94
CA ALA A 184 8.47 8.76 24.10
C ALA A 184 9.65 9.44 24.80
N ILE A 185 10.45 10.25 24.10
CA ILE A 185 11.57 11.00 24.69
C ILE A 185 11.19 12.46 24.89
N THR A 186 10.62 13.13 23.89
CA THR A 186 10.28 14.56 23.99
C THR A 186 9.18 14.82 25.02
N GLY A 187 8.29 13.85 25.28
CA GLY A 187 7.29 13.95 26.35
C GLY A 187 7.92 14.01 27.75
N ASP A 188 9.06 13.35 27.98
CA ASP A 188 9.79 13.44 29.25
C ASP A 188 10.52 14.79 29.40
N PHE A 189 10.99 15.37 28.29
CA PHE A 189 11.57 16.72 28.26
C PHE A 189 10.49 17.79 28.49
N GLU A 190 9.46 17.82 27.65
CA GLU A 190 8.39 18.83 27.70
C GLU A 190 7.56 18.72 28.99
N GLY A 191 7.41 17.52 29.53
CA GLY A 191 6.76 17.27 30.81
C GLY A 191 7.61 17.55 32.05
N LYS A 192 8.85 18.06 31.89
CA LYS A 192 9.82 18.32 32.97
C LYS A 192 10.06 17.10 33.89
N ARG A 193 10.02 15.89 33.33
CA ARG A 193 10.22 14.63 34.08
C ARG A 193 11.66 14.16 34.05
N MET A 194 12.48 14.72 33.18
CA MET A 194 13.85 14.28 32.96
C MET A 194 14.71 14.36 34.23
N ASP A 195 14.54 15.42 35.04
CA ASP A 195 15.24 15.58 36.32
C ASP A 195 14.83 14.52 37.35
N LEU A 196 13.54 14.19 37.41
CA LEU A 196 13.01 13.12 38.28
C LEU A 196 13.57 11.75 37.85
N ILE A 197 13.62 11.46 36.55
CA ILE A 197 14.15 10.19 36.03
C ILE A 197 15.63 10.04 36.39
N PHE A 198 16.44 11.08 36.19
CA PHE A 198 17.88 11.03 36.48
C PHE A 198 18.24 11.28 37.95
N SER A 199 17.28 11.59 38.81
CA SER A 199 17.45 11.48 40.26
C SER A 199 17.57 10.01 40.73
N THR A 200 17.12 9.07 39.88
CA THR A 200 17.30 7.62 40.10
C THR A 200 18.60 7.13 39.45
N PRO A 201 19.16 5.96 39.85
CA PRO A 201 20.44 5.45 39.34
C PRO A 201 20.31 4.83 37.92
N ILE A 202 19.63 5.52 37.00
CA ILE A 202 19.48 5.13 35.60
C ILE A 202 20.41 5.99 34.77
N SER A 203 21.31 5.35 34.00
CA SER A 203 22.19 6.08 33.09
C SER A 203 21.44 6.54 31.83
N ARG A 204 21.88 7.63 31.21
CA ARG A 204 21.32 8.12 29.94
C ARG A 204 21.30 7.07 28.84
N GLY A 205 22.33 6.22 28.77
CA GLY A 205 22.40 5.13 27.80
C GLY A 205 21.35 4.05 28.07
N ARG A 206 21.14 3.69 29.33
CA ARG A 206 20.10 2.74 29.72
C ARG A 206 18.70 3.28 29.42
N TYR A 207 18.45 4.56 29.70
CA TYR A 207 17.19 5.21 29.36
C TYR A 207 16.87 5.10 27.85
N VAL A 208 17.83 5.46 26.98
CA VAL A 208 17.65 5.37 25.52
C VAL A 208 17.42 3.93 25.05
N LEU A 209 18.19 2.96 25.59
CA LEU A 209 18.02 1.54 25.25
C LEU A 209 16.67 0.98 25.68
N GLU A 210 16.17 1.36 26.86
CA GLU A 210 14.85 0.93 27.34
C GLU A 210 13.73 1.51 26.46
N LYS A 211 13.82 2.77 26.04
CA LYS A 211 12.88 3.38 25.07
C LYS A 211 12.94 2.70 23.71
N PHE A 212 14.14 2.44 23.19
CA PHE A 212 14.32 1.73 21.92
C PHE A 212 13.76 0.29 21.96
N THR A 213 14.02 -0.44 23.05
CA THR A 213 13.49 -1.79 23.25
C THR A 213 11.96 -1.75 23.28
N THR A 214 11.39 -0.78 23.99
CA THR A 214 9.93 -0.60 24.03
C THR A 214 9.36 -0.34 22.64
N MET A 215 9.98 0.54 21.85
CA MET A 215 9.54 0.83 20.47
C MET A 215 9.72 -0.36 19.53
N SER A 216 10.74 -1.19 19.75
CA SER A 216 10.95 -2.44 19.01
C SER A 216 9.85 -3.46 19.30
N VAL A 217 9.43 -3.58 20.57
CA VAL A 217 8.29 -4.41 20.97
C VAL A 217 6.99 -3.90 20.38
N VAL A 218 6.74 -2.57 20.42
CA VAL A 218 5.57 -1.94 19.78
C VAL A 218 5.55 -2.26 18.28
N SER A 219 6.69 -2.13 17.60
CA SER A 219 6.83 -2.45 16.16
C SER A 219 6.51 -3.92 15.88
N LEU A 220 7.03 -4.84 16.71
CA LEU A 220 6.72 -6.26 16.61
C LEU A 220 5.22 -6.53 16.76
N VAL A 221 4.56 -5.92 17.76
CA VAL A 221 3.11 -6.13 17.95
C VAL A 221 2.31 -5.59 16.76
N VAL A 222 2.68 -4.42 16.20
CA VAL A 222 2.02 -3.89 14.99
C VAL A 222 2.14 -4.86 13.82
N ILE A 223 3.32 -5.43 13.59
CA ILE A 223 3.56 -6.46 12.57
C ILE A 223 2.71 -7.70 12.83
N LEU A 224 2.69 -8.19 14.07
CA LEU A 224 1.92 -9.40 14.40
C LEU A 224 0.41 -9.18 14.23
N VAL A 225 -0.10 -8.00 14.59
CA VAL A 225 -1.51 -7.63 14.38
C VAL A 225 -1.82 -7.56 12.89
N ALA A 226 -0.94 -6.95 12.10
CA ALA A 226 -1.06 -6.91 10.65
C ALA A 226 -1.04 -8.32 10.04
N ALA A 227 -0.13 -9.19 10.50
CA ALA A 227 -0.01 -10.56 10.02
C ALA A 227 -1.24 -11.39 10.35
N VAL A 228 -1.71 -11.36 11.60
CA VAL A 228 -2.93 -12.06 12.02
C VAL A 228 -4.13 -11.56 11.22
N GLY A 229 -4.25 -10.24 11.05
CA GLY A 229 -5.34 -9.66 10.29
C GLY A 229 -5.32 -10.07 8.83
N LEU A 230 -4.18 -9.97 8.16
CA LEU A 230 -4.05 -10.28 6.74
C LEU A 230 -4.24 -11.78 6.48
N ILE A 231 -3.62 -12.65 7.29
CA ILE A 231 -3.81 -14.11 7.20
C ILE A 231 -5.27 -14.47 7.42
N GLY A 232 -5.93 -13.87 8.44
CA GLY A 232 -7.34 -14.08 8.71
C GLY A 232 -8.25 -13.60 7.57
N GLY A 233 -7.95 -12.44 6.98
CA GLY A 233 -8.69 -11.89 5.84
C GLY A 233 -8.54 -12.73 4.57
N ILE A 234 -7.33 -13.23 4.27
CA ILE A 234 -7.10 -14.13 3.13
C ILE A 234 -7.85 -15.46 3.34
N ALA A 235 -7.81 -16.00 4.56
CA ALA A 235 -8.50 -17.25 4.88
C ALA A 235 -10.02 -17.14 4.76
N SER A 236 -10.62 -15.97 5.03
CA SER A 236 -12.08 -15.79 5.00
C SER A 236 -12.69 -15.76 3.60
N ILE A 237 -11.86 -15.55 2.56
CA ILE A 237 -12.25 -15.56 1.15
C ILE A 237 -11.73 -16.80 0.42
N GLU A 238 -11.26 -17.81 1.16
CA GLU A 238 -10.79 -19.11 0.63
C GLU A 238 -9.57 -19.03 -0.31
N LEU A 239 -8.77 -17.95 -0.23
CA LEU A 239 -7.56 -17.76 -1.04
C LEU A 239 -6.27 -18.30 -0.41
N SER A 240 -6.40 -19.14 0.63
CA SER A 240 -5.28 -19.72 1.35
C SER A 240 -4.46 -20.73 0.53
N SER A 241 -5.04 -21.29 -0.54
CA SER A 241 -4.34 -22.16 -1.49
C SER A 241 -3.41 -21.39 -2.43
N GLU A 242 -3.73 -20.14 -2.73
CA GLU A 242 -2.97 -19.27 -3.63
C GLU A 242 -1.91 -18.45 -2.87
N PHE A 243 -2.21 -18.06 -1.63
CA PHE A 243 -1.31 -17.24 -0.81
C PHE A 243 -1.05 -17.86 0.56
N ASP A 244 0.10 -18.51 0.68
CA ASP A 244 0.54 -19.22 1.88
C ASP A 244 0.75 -18.28 3.08
N SER A 245 0.20 -18.67 4.24
CA SER A 245 0.30 -17.95 5.51
C SER A 245 1.74 -17.75 5.98
N ASN A 246 2.64 -18.72 5.74
CA ASN A 246 4.04 -18.59 6.12
C ASN A 246 4.76 -17.55 5.26
N THR A 247 4.42 -17.46 3.98
CA THR A 247 4.90 -16.42 3.06
C THR A 247 4.47 -15.03 3.54
N VAL A 248 3.18 -14.86 3.89
CA VAL A 248 2.65 -13.61 4.45
C VAL A 248 3.37 -13.21 5.73
N PHE A 249 3.51 -14.14 6.67
CA PHE A 249 4.21 -13.90 7.93
C PHE A 249 5.67 -13.51 7.71
N THR A 250 6.37 -14.22 6.82
CA THR A 250 7.79 -13.97 6.50
C THR A 250 7.98 -12.60 5.85
N ALA A 251 7.09 -12.21 4.94
CA ALA A 251 7.14 -10.89 4.30
C ALA A 251 6.96 -9.75 5.32
N LEU A 252 6.01 -9.90 6.25
CA LEU A 252 5.72 -8.92 7.29
C LEU A 252 6.81 -8.84 8.37
N ILE A 253 7.25 -9.98 8.90
CA ILE A 253 8.29 -10.01 9.94
C ILE A 253 9.63 -9.50 9.43
N GLY A 254 9.88 -9.63 8.12
CA GLY A 254 11.01 -9.00 7.43
C GLY A 254 11.06 -7.49 7.60
N GLY A 255 9.93 -6.83 7.85
CA GLY A 255 9.83 -5.39 8.08
C GLY A 255 10.19 -4.95 9.50
N LEU A 256 10.48 -5.87 10.43
CA LEU A 256 10.80 -5.52 11.82
C LEU A 256 12.04 -4.61 11.93
N PRO A 257 13.19 -4.93 11.31
CA PRO A 257 14.36 -4.06 11.35
C PRO A 257 14.12 -2.69 10.71
N LEU A 258 13.27 -2.60 9.69
CA LEU A 258 12.88 -1.33 9.07
C LEU A 258 12.22 -0.42 10.11
N PHE A 259 11.24 -0.92 10.88
CA PHE A 259 10.61 -0.14 11.94
C PHE A 259 11.56 0.15 13.11
N MET A 260 12.52 -0.73 13.39
CA MET A 260 13.59 -0.44 14.35
C MET A 260 14.46 0.73 13.89
N VAL A 261 14.81 0.82 12.60
CA VAL A 261 15.54 1.98 12.04
C VAL A 261 14.72 3.26 12.21
N ILE A 262 13.43 3.24 11.89
CA ILE A 262 12.54 4.39 12.07
C ILE A 262 12.46 4.80 13.55
N ALA A 263 12.29 3.84 14.46
CA ALA A 263 12.26 4.10 15.90
C ALA A 263 13.59 4.68 16.40
N ALA A 264 14.72 4.13 15.95
CA ALA A 264 16.05 4.61 16.31
C ALA A 264 16.30 6.03 15.80
N PHE A 265 15.87 6.33 14.57
CA PHE A 265 15.95 7.66 13.99
C PHE A 265 15.06 8.66 14.74
N GLY A 266 13.82 8.28 15.09
CA GLY A 266 12.93 9.12 15.90
C GLY A 266 13.47 9.41 17.30
N ILE A 267 14.11 8.42 17.94
CA ILE A 267 14.81 8.60 19.22
C ILE A 267 16.01 9.54 19.06
N LEU A 268 16.80 9.38 17.99
CA LEU A 268 17.93 10.24 17.68
C LEU A 268 17.49 11.69 17.47
N THR A 269 16.47 11.94 16.67
CA THR A 269 15.93 13.28 16.43
C THR A 269 15.33 13.87 17.71
N ALA A 270 14.63 13.08 18.53
CA ALA A 270 14.11 13.53 19.82
C ALA A 270 15.23 14.02 20.76
N VAL A 271 16.34 13.31 20.84
CA VAL A 271 17.52 13.74 21.60
C VAL A 271 18.14 15.02 21.00
N ILE A 272 18.20 15.14 19.66
CA ILE A 272 18.79 16.29 18.97
C ILE A 272 17.91 17.54 19.08
N PHE A 273 16.59 17.43 19.06
CA PHE A 273 15.71 18.61 19.04
C PHE A 273 15.09 18.93 20.39
N GLN A 274 14.89 17.93 21.27
CA GLN A 274 14.21 18.07 22.57
C GLN A 274 12.84 18.76 22.48
N LYS A 275 12.23 18.77 21.29
CA LYS A 275 10.93 19.38 20.99
C LYS A 275 10.15 18.43 20.11
N THR A 276 8.94 18.10 20.53
CA THR A 276 8.07 17.10 19.89
C THR A 276 7.82 17.44 18.43
N LYS A 277 7.43 18.69 18.13
CA LYS A 277 7.11 19.14 16.76
C LYS A 277 8.29 19.00 15.79
N ALA A 278 9.49 19.41 16.22
CA ALA A 278 10.67 19.35 15.37
C ALA A 278 11.14 17.90 15.15
N GLY A 279 11.16 17.08 16.21
CA GLY A 279 11.53 15.67 16.10
C GLY A 279 10.59 14.89 15.18
N ILE A 280 9.27 15.09 15.32
CA ILE A 280 8.27 14.44 14.46
C ILE A 280 8.46 14.87 13.01
N GLY A 281 8.57 16.17 12.74
CA GLY A 281 8.71 16.69 11.38
C GLY A 281 9.92 16.08 10.63
N VAL A 282 11.08 16.02 11.29
CA VAL A 282 12.29 15.44 10.69
C VAL A 282 12.17 13.92 10.52
N THR A 283 11.56 13.23 11.47
CA THR A 283 11.39 11.76 11.39
C THR A 283 10.37 11.38 10.33
N PHE A 284 9.29 12.16 10.17
CA PHE A 284 8.31 11.97 9.09
C PHE A 284 8.94 12.26 7.72
N ALA A 285 9.73 13.32 7.61
CA ALA A 285 10.48 13.60 6.38
C ALA A 285 11.45 12.47 6.02
N PHE A 286 12.05 11.80 7.01
CA PHE A 286 12.88 10.61 6.77
C PHE A 286 12.08 9.42 6.21
N VAL A 287 10.90 9.12 6.79
CA VAL A 287 10.03 8.02 6.30
C VAL A 287 9.49 8.32 4.90
N ILE A 288 8.89 9.49 4.71
CA ILE A 288 8.28 9.92 3.44
C ILE A 288 9.36 10.14 2.37
N GLY A 289 10.48 10.74 2.75
CA GLY A 289 11.63 10.91 1.86
C GLY A 289 12.20 9.58 1.40
N GLY A 290 12.27 8.58 2.29
CA GLY A 290 12.65 7.21 1.93
C GLY A 290 11.73 6.61 0.87
N PHE A 291 10.42 6.79 0.98
CA PHE A 291 9.47 6.39 -0.05
C PHE A 291 9.77 7.06 -1.39
N PHE A 292 9.90 8.39 -1.43
CA PHE A 292 10.21 9.10 -2.68
C PHE A 292 11.54 8.71 -3.29
N LEU A 293 12.59 8.51 -2.48
CA LEU A 293 13.90 8.04 -2.95
C LEU A 293 13.79 6.69 -3.65
N TYR A 294 12.99 5.77 -3.10
CA TYR A 294 12.76 4.46 -3.69
C TYR A 294 11.95 4.55 -4.99
N THR A 295 10.86 5.33 -4.97
CA THR A 295 9.98 5.52 -6.12
C THR A 295 10.72 6.15 -7.29
N PHE A 296 11.43 7.26 -7.06
CA PHE A 296 12.21 7.92 -8.13
C PHE A 296 13.40 7.09 -8.58
N GLY A 297 14.05 6.38 -7.65
CA GLY A 297 15.14 5.48 -8.01
C GLY A 297 14.69 4.27 -8.83
N SER A 298 13.39 3.95 -8.83
CA SER A 298 12.80 2.90 -9.67
C SER A 298 12.36 3.40 -11.05
N TYR A 299 12.54 4.70 -11.34
CA TYR A 299 12.12 5.32 -12.59
C TYR A 299 13.08 5.07 -13.75
N SER A 300 14.40 5.13 -13.50
CA SER A 300 15.44 4.90 -14.53
C SER A 300 16.75 4.46 -13.90
N GLU A 301 17.61 3.80 -14.68
CA GLU A 301 18.96 3.38 -14.24
C GLU A 301 19.78 4.57 -13.71
N SER A 302 19.62 5.75 -14.31
CA SER A 302 20.32 6.97 -13.86
C SER A 302 20.00 7.42 -12.43
N LEU A 303 18.82 7.03 -11.91
CA LEU A 303 18.34 7.37 -10.58
C LEU A 303 18.47 6.22 -9.59
N GLU A 304 18.96 5.05 -10.02
CA GLU A 304 18.99 3.83 -9.20
C GLU A 304 19.74 4.02 -7.86
N TRP A 305 20.77 4.87 -7.85
CA TRP A 305 21.51 5.23 -6.65
C TRP A 305 20.60 5.75 -5.52
N MET A 306 19.46 6.38 -5.83
CA MET A 306 18.49 6.87 -4.85
C MET A 306 17.86 5.71 -4.06
N LYS A 307 17.67 4.54 -4.68
CA LYS A 307 17.15 3.34 -4.00
C LYS A 307 18.10 2.91 -2.88
N SER A 308 19.41 2.97 -3.10
CA SER A 308 20.41 2.57 -2.10
C SER A 308 20.36 3.41 -0.82
N LEU A 309 19.88 4.64 -0.91
CA LEU A 309 19.68 5.55 0.23
C LEU A 309 18.33 5.32 0.94
N SER A 310 17.36 4.72 0.26
CA SER A 310 16.06 4.44 0.85
C SER A 310 16.15 3.21 1.74
N ILE A 311 15.69 3.37 2.99
CA ILE A 311 15.52 2.23 3.91
C ILE A 311 14.56 1.18 3.36
N MET A 312 13.62 1.57 2.50
CA MET A 312 12.63 0.66 1.90
C MET A 312 13.28 -0.33 0.94
N ASN A 313 14.41 0.03 0.33
CA ASN A 313 15.12 -0.86 -0.59
C ASN A 313 15.59 -2.15 0.07
N TYR A 314 15.78 -2.15 1.39
CA TYR A 314 16.28 -3.27 2.16
C TYR A 314 15.16 -4.10 2.82
N TRP A 315 13.90 -3.80 2.53
CA TRP A 315 12.76 -4.63 2.89
C TRP A 315 12.01 -5.07 1.64
N ASP A 316 12.58 -6.05 0.93
CA ASP A 316 12.04 -6.59 -0.31
C ASP A 316 10.99 -7.68 -0.03
N TYR A 317 9.79 -7.27 0.37
CA TYR A 317 8.65 -8.19 0.56
C TYR A 317 8.25 -8.90 -0.73
N CYS A 318 8.47 -8.29 -1.90
CA CYS A 318 8.17 -8.91 -3.19
C CYS A 318 9.00 -10.18 -3.42
N SER A 319 10.29 -10.16 -3.07
CA SER A 319 11.14 -11.36 -3.18
C SER A 319 10.64 -12.53 -2.33
N VAL A 320 10.03 -12.25 -1.18
CA VAL A 320 9.41 -13.27 -0.33
C VAL A 320 8.10 -13.78 -0.96
N ILE A 321 7.23 -12.87 -1.40
CA ILE A 321 5.88 -13.20 -1.89
C ILE A 321 5.90 -13.99 -3.22
N PHE A 322 6.78 -13.59 -4.14
CA PHE A 322 6.82 -14.14 -5.50
C PHE A 322 7.92 -15.18 -5.69
N ASP A 323 9.10 -14.97 -5.08
CA ASP A 323 10.25 -15.85 -5.32
C ASP A 323 10.50 -16.83 -4.16
N GLY A 324 9.83 -16.63 -3.01
CA GLY A 324 10.08 -17.41 -1.79
C GLY A 324 11.45 -17.16 -1.18
N VAL A 325 12.13 -16.07 -1.56
CA VAL A 325 13.50 -15.75 -1.14
C VAL A 325 13.49 -14.69 -0.05
N PHE A 326 13.97 -15.05 1.14
CA PHE A 326 14.20 -14.10 2.21
C PHE A 326 15.64 -13.56 2.17
N LYS A 327 15.81 -12.28 1.85
CA LYS A 327 17.12 -11.61 1.79
C LYS A 327 17.67 -11.31 3.19
N MET A 328 18.26 -12.33 3.81
CA MET A 328 18.82 -12.23 5.17
C MET A 328 19.88 -11.12 5.31
N GLY A 329 20.66 -10.85 4.25
CA GLY A 329 21.66 -9.78 4.24
C GLY A 329 21.04 -8.40 4.48
N ASP A 330 19.94 -8.08 3.79
CA ASP A 330 19.25 -6.79 3.92
C ASP A 330 18.60 -6.64 5.31
N PHE A 331 18.01 -7.73 5.81
CA PHE A 331 17.46 -7.79 7.16
C PHE A 331 18.52 -7.49 8.23
N ILE A 332 19.68 -8.14 8.14
CA ILE A 332 20.81 -7.90 9.06
C ILE A 332 21.35 -6.48 8.89
N GLY A 333 21.43 -5.97 7.66
CA GLY A 333 21.89 -4.61 7.36
C GLY A 333 21.03 -3.55 8.05
N LEU A 334 19.70 -3.64 7.92
CA LEU A 334 18.77 -2.77 8.62
C LEU A 334 18.88 -2.91 10.15
N PHE A 335 19.05 -4.13 10.64
CA PHE A 335 19.22 -4.37 12.07
C PHE A 335 20.46 -3.64 12.59
N ILE A 336 21.62 -3.83 11.95
CA ILE A 336 22.87 -3.12 12.28
C ILE A 336 22.67 -1.61 12.20
N ALA A 337 22.03 -1.10 11.15
CA ALA A 337 21.76 0.33 10.99
C ALA A 337 20.96 0.91 12.17
N SER A 338 19.96 0.19 12.66
CA SER A 338 19.17 0.61 13.83
C SER A 338 20.04 0.76 15.10
N PHE A 339 20.97 -0.19 15.34
CA PHE A 339 21.88 -0.13 16.48
C PHE A 339 22.94 0.97 16.34
N VAL A 340 23.41 1.24 15.13
CA VAL A 340 24.31 2.37 14.86
C VAL A 340 23.62 3.69 15.21
N LEU A 341 22.37 3.90 14.77
CA LEU A 341 21.59 5.09 15.08
C LEU A 341 21.36 5.25 16.59
N ILE A 342 21.05 4.16 17.30
CA ILE A 342 20.92 4.19 18.76
C ILE A 342 22.26 4.48 19.45
N GLY A 343 23.36 3.91 18.96
CA GLY A 343 24.70 4.23 19.45
C GLY A 343 24.99 5.73 19.33
N LEU A 344 24.67 6.33 18.19
CA LEU A 344 24.79 7.78 17.96
C LEU A 344 23.87 8.57 18.91
N ALA A 345 22.62 8.16 19.09
CA ALA A 345 21.68 8.81 20.00
C ALA A 345 22.21 8.83 21.45
N ILE A 346 22.78 7.71 21.91
CA ILE A 346 23.40 7.60 23.24
C ILE A 346 24.61 8.53 23.36
N LEU A 347 25.49 8.55 22.36
CA LEU A 347 26.69 9.41 22.37
C LEU A 347 26.33 10.90 22.41
N ILE A 348 25.34 11.31 21.63
CA ILE A 348 24.83 12.69 21.63
C ILE A 348 24.18 13.01 22.97
N PHE A 349 23.31 12.12 23.48
CA PHE A 349 22.59 12.38 24.72
C PHE A 349 23.51 12.48 25.93
N LYS A 350 24.64 11.76 25.95
CA LYS A 350 25.65 11.89 27.01
C LYS A 350 26.27 13.28 27.11
N LYS A 351 26.45 13.97 25.98
CA LYS A 351 27.10 15.29 25.92
C LYS A 351 26.11 16.45 26.03
N LYS A 352 24.81 16.17 25.94
CA LYS A 352 23.78 17.18 25.80
C LYS A 352 23.21 17.61 27.15
N ASP A 353 22.94 18.90 27.28
CA ASP A 353 22.31 19.44 28.48
C ASP A 353 20.83 19.06 28.54
N ILE A 354 20.33 18.90 29.77
CA ILE A 354 18.91 18.69 30.04
C ILE A 354 18.31 20.08 30.25
N PRO A 355 17.40 20.55 29.38
CA PRO A 355 16.73 21.82 29.60
C PRO A 355 15.84 21.74 30.85
N THR A 356 15.99 22.70 31.77
CA THR A 356 15.21 22.86 33.01
C THR A 356 13.86 23.54 32.80
#